data_AF-A0A956MPH9-F1
#
_entry.id   AF-A0A956MPH9-F1
#
_cell.length_a   1.000
_cell.length_b   1.000
_cell.length_c   1.000
_cell.angle_alpha   90.00
_cell.angle_beta   90.00
_cell.angle_gamma   90.00
#
_symmetry.space_group_name_H-M   'P 1'
#
loop_
_entity.id
_entity.type
_entity.pdbx_description
1 polymer ?
#
loop_
_entity_poly.entity_id
_entity_poly.type
_entity_poly.pdbx_seq_one_letter_code
_entity_poly.pdbx_strand_id
1 'polypeptide(L)'
;MLPPDTGIGNIALQDETYNTDFGDYAGQYGTIVVPSNYMDSLSAKIELYFIRIHAQTPSQKAPIFYLGGGPGHSNLTFQPFQPLVADRDFVMVGYRGIDDSEPLICFNVQEAMAGEKDALGQRTRAKLADAFSECAGQL
;
A
#
# COMPACT_ATOMS: atom_id res chain seq x y z
N MET A 1 1.10 14.82 -7.57
CA MET A 1 2.10 14.57 -6.51
C MET A 1 2.04 15.75 -5.57
N LEU A 2 1.55 15.54 -4.34
CA LEU A 2 1.45 16.58 -3.31
C LEU A 2 2.87 16.89 -2.77
N PRO A 3 3.17 18.14 -2.34
CA PRO A 3 4.46 18.46 -1.76
C PRO A 3 4.66 17.75 -0.40
N PRO A 4 5.89 17.31 -0.07
CA PRO A 4 6.17 16.59 1.16
C PRO A 4 6.05 17.51 2.38
N ASP A 5 5.09 17.24 3.25
CA ASP A 5 4.98 17.86 4.57
C ASP A 5 5.72 16.96 5.59
N THR A 6 6.75 17.48 6.25
CA THR A 6 7.90 16.66 6.71
C THR A 6 7.79 16.05 8.11
N GLY A 7 6.69 16.27 8.83
CA GLY A 7 6.46 15.76 10.19
C GLY A 7 5.87 14.34 10.20
N ILE A 8 6.32 13.49 11.13
CA ILE A 8 5.69 12.17 11.35
C ILE A 8 4.21 12.39 11.69
N GLY A 9 3.31 11.68 11.02
CA GLY A 9 1.87 11.82 11.17
C GLY A 9 1.26 12.96 10.37
N ASN A 10 2.05 13.74 9.62
CA ASN A 10 1.50 14.73 8.70
C ASN A 10 0.76 14.01 7.58
N ILE A 11 -0.42 14.55 7.26
CA ILE A 11 -1.32 14.00 6.25
C ILE A 11 -1.52 15.07 5.17
N ALA A 12 -1.24 14.72 3.92
CA ALA A 12 -1.61 15.52 2.76
C ALA A 12 -2.80 14.86 2.06
N LEU A 13 -3.75 15.67 1.56
CA LEU A 13 -4.95 15.21 0.87
C LEU A 13 -5.14 16.00 -0.42
N GLN A 14 -5.62 15.30 -1.44
CA GLN A 14 -6.10 15.88 -2.69
C GLN A 14 -7.48 15.28 -2.98
N ASP A 15 -8.48 16.15 -3.15
CA ASP A 15 -9.82 15.73 -3.61
C ASP A 15 -9.74 15.24 -5.05
N GLU A 16 -10.36 14.08 -5.32
CA GLU A 16 -10.34 13.43 -6.63
C GLU A 16 -11.59 12.55 -6.82
N THR A 17 -11.85 12.14 -8.06
CA THR A 17 -12.88 11.13 -8.34
C THR A 17 -12.24 9.75 -8.40
N TYR A 18 -12.79 8.80 -7.65
CA TYR A 18 -12.41 7.39 -7.68
C TYR A 18 -13.37 6.61 -8.59
N ASN A 19 -12.88 6.21 -9.76
CA ASN A 19 -13.66 5.48 -10.75
C ASN A 19 -13.64 3.98 -10.46
N THR A 20 -14.80 3.33 -10.48
CA THR A 20 -14.93 1.88 -10.31
C THR A 20 -15.86 1.29 -11.36
N ASP A 21 -15.89 -0.04 -11.45
CA ASP A 21 -16.85 -0.75 -12.31
C ASP A 21 -18.31 -0.56 -11.84
N PHE A 22 -18.50 -0.07 -10.60
CA PHE A 22 -19.81 0.20 -9.98
C PHE A 22 -20.21 1.68 -10.03
N GLY A 23 -19.39 2.54 -10.66
CA GLY A 23 -19.61 3.98 -10.78
C GLY A 23 -18.50 4.83 -10.14
N ASP A 24 -18.70 6.13 -10.23
CA ASP A 24 -17.72 7.13 -9.80
C ASP A 24 -18.06 7.65 -8.40
N TYR A 25 -17.04 7.75 -7.55
CA TYR A 25 -17.19 8.22 -6.18
C TYR A 25 -16.32 9.43 -5.91
N ALA A 26 -16.85 10.40 -5.17
CA ALA A 26 -16.03 11.46 -4.59
C ALA A 26 -15.07 10.84 -3.56
N GLY A 27 -13.80 11.22 -3.60
CA GLY A 27 -12.82 10.72 -2.68
C GLY A 27 -11.59 11.61 -2.58
N GLN A 28 -10.57 11.09 -1.91
CA GLN A 28 -9.31 11.75 -1.69
C GLN A 28 -8.16 10.78 -1.88
N TYR A 29 -7.13 11.22 -2.56
CA TYR A 29 -5.82 10.58 -2.56
C TYR A 29 -4.97 11.29 -1.52
N GLY A 30 -4.34 10.52 -0.65
CA GLY A 30 -3.59 11.08 0.45
C GLY A 30 -2.25 10.41 0.67
N THR A 31 -1.40 11.12 1.40
CA THR A 31 -0.13 10.60 1.91
C THR A 31 -0.10 10.77 3.43
N ILE A 32 0.55 9.84 4.12
CA ILE A 32 0.88 9.98 5.54
C ILE A 32 2.36 9.69 5.76
N VAL A 33 3.05 10.59 6.44
CA VAL A 33 4.46 10.43 6.76
C VAL A 33 4.64 9.54 7.98
N VAL A 34 5.42 8.46 7.84
CA VAL A 34 5.72 7.49 8.90
C VAL A 34 7.24 7.23 8.96
N PRO A 35 7.79 6.78 10.10
CA PRO A 35 9.18 6.35 10.12
C PRO A 35 9.33 5.04 9.34
N SER A 36 10.48 4.82 8.72
CA SER A 36 10.83 3.57 8.04
C SER A 36 10.95 2.43 9.06
N ASN A 37 11.46 2.75 10.26
CA ASN A 37 11.57 1.83 11.39
C ASN A 37 11.15 2.53 12.70
N TYR A 38 10.01 2.11 13.28
CA TYR A 38 9.52 2.68 14.56
C TYR A 38 10.43 2.40 15.77
N MET A 39 11.33 1.43 15.68
CA MET A 39 12.29 1.12 16.74
C MET A 39 13.56 1.98 16.65
N ASP A 40 13.72 2.75 15.58
CA ASP A 40 14.85 3.65 15.36
C ASP A 40 14.35 5.07 15.08
N SER A 41 14.54 5.95 16.07
CA SER A 41 14.13 7.35 15.98
C SER A 41 14.88 8.16 14.92
N LEU A 42 16.02 7.64 14.42
CA LEU A 42 16.83 8.25 13.36
C LEU A 42 16.54 7.65 11.99
N SER A 43 15.63 6.68 11.91
CA SER A 43 15.27 6.06 10.64
C SER A 43 14.70 7.06 9.65
N ALA A 44 14.87 6.75 8.36
CA ALA A 44 14.30 7.55 7.28
C ALA A 44 12.79 7.71 7.45
N LYS A 45 12.22 8.76 6.88
CA LYS A 45 10.77 8.95 6.82
C LYS A 45 10.30 8.54 5.45
N ILE A 46 9.19 7.82 5.39
CA ILE A 46 8.54 7.44 4.15
C ILE A 46 7.10 7.95 4.13
N GLU A 47 6.56 8.12 2.94
CA GLU A 47 5.15 8.46 2.73
C GLU A 47 4.38 7.20 2.37
N LEU A 48 3.41 6.79 3.19
CA LEU A 48 2.43 5.77 2.79
C LEU A 48 1.30 6.45 2.02
N TYR A 49 0.95 5.89 0.87
CA TYR A 49 -0.17 6.37 0.08
C TYR A 49 -1.48 5.75 0.55
N PHE A 50 -2.57 6.51 0.52
CA PHE A 50 -3.90 5.99 0.83
C PHE A 50 -4.98 6.63 -0.05
N ILE A 51 -6.10 5.95 -0.17
CA ILE A 51 -7.30 6.43 -0.85
C ILE A 51 -8.44 6.41 0.16
N ARG A 52 -9.18 7.51 0.26
CA ARG A 52 -10.43 7.61 1.03
C ARG A 52 -11.56 7.88 0.06
N ILE A 53 -12.48 6.95 -0.08
CA ILE A 53 -13.74 7.14 -0.79
C ILE A 53 -14.76 7.67 0.21
N HIS A 54 -15.45 8.76 -0.11
CA HIS A 54 -16.43 9.37 0.78
C HIS A 54 -17.72 8.56 0.84
N ALA A 55 -18.34 8.59 2.01
CA ALA A 55 -19.72 8.14 2.16
C ALA A 55 -20.64 8.91 1.18
N GLN A 56 -21.53 8.19 0.49
CA GLN A 56 -22.50 8.81 -0.42
C GLN A 56 -23.57 9.64 0.31
N THR A 57 -23.74 9.41 1.61
CA THR A 57 -24.62 10.19 2.48
C THR A 57 -23.84 10.74 3.68
N PRO A 58 -24.17 11.94 4.17
CA PRO A 58 -23.55 12.48 5.38
C PRO A 58 -23.74 11.51 6.56
N SER A 59 -22.64 11.08 7.16
CA SER A 59 -22.65 10.09 8.22
C SER A 59 -21.54 10.35 9.23
N GLN A 60 -21.84 10.06 10.50
CA GLN A 60 -20.88 10.09 11.61
C GLN A 60 -20.37 8.68 11.96
N LYS A 61 -20.67 7.68 11.12
CA LYS A 61 -20.21 6.31 11.34
C LYS A 61 -18.71 6.22 11.08
N ALA A 62 -18.03 5.38 11.87
CA ALA A 62 -16.62 5.13 11.69
C ALA A 62 -16.31 4.60 10.27
N PRO A 63 -15.19 5.00 9.67
CA PRO A 63 -14.77 4.54 8.34
C PRO A 63 -14.50 3.03 8.34
N ILE A 64 -14.60 2.43 7.16
CA ILE A 64 -14.17 1.05 6.91
C ILE A 64 -12.74 1.09 6.37
N PHE A 65 -11.83 0.35 6.99
CA PHE A 65 -10.48 0.14 6.47
C PHE A 65 -10.38 -1.21 5.79
N TYR A 66 -9.98 -1.20 4.53
CA TYR A 66 -9.73 -2.43 3.77
C TYR A 66 -8.27 -2.86 3.89
N LEU A 67 -8.09 -4.15 4.17
CA LEU A 67 -6.80 -4.81 4.24
C LEU A 67 -6.90 -6.12 3.45
N GLY A 68 -6.53 -6.07 2.16
CA GLY A 68 -6.65 -7.22 1.26
C GLY A 68 -5.76 -8.41 1.64
N GLY A 69 -4.71 -8.17 2.42
CA GLY A 69 -3.73 -9.19 2.78
C GLY A 69 -2.90 -9.70 1.60
N GLY A 70 -2.23 -10.84 1.82
CA GLY A 70 -1.15 -11.33 0.97
C GLY A 70 0.11 -10.44 1.08
N PRO A 71 1.32 -10.98 0.98
CA PRO A 71 2.48 -10.13 0.81
C PRO A 71 2.58 -9.65 -0.65
N GLY A 72 3.12 -8.44 -0.86
CA GLY A 72 3.64 -8.01 -2.16
C GLY A 72 2.63 -7.43 -3.15
N HIS A 73 1.36 -7.27 -2.79
CA HIS A 73 0.34 -6.68 -3.66
C HIS A 73 -0.10 -5.31 -3.14
N SER A 74 -0.42 -4.40 -4.05
CA SER A 74 -0.97 -3.10 -3.71
C SER A 74 -2.31 -3.25 -2.97
N ASN A 75 -2.51 -2.48 -1.91
CA ASN A 75 -3.80 -2.40 -1.21
C ASN A 75 -4.72 -1.30 -1.78
N LEU A 76 -4.27 -0.55 -2.79
CA LEU A 76 -4.94 0.64 -3.32
C LEU A 76 -5.83 0.38 -4.56
N THR A 77 -5.95 -0.89 -4.97
CA THR A 77 -6.64 -1.28 -6.21
C THR A 77 -8.02 -1.89 -5.98
N PHE A 78 -8.47 -2.01 -4.72
CA PHE A 78 -9.75 -2.61 -4.41
C PHE A 78 -10.92 -1.69 -4.76
N GLN A 79 -11.92 -2.23 -5.45
CA GLN A 79 -13.14 -1.52 -5.78
C GLN A 79 -14.27 -1.92 -4.82
N PRO A 80 -14.68 -1.07 -3.86
CA PRO A 80 -15.77 -1.40 -2.97
C PRO A 80 -17.11 -1.41 -3.71
N PHE A 81 -17.96 -2.38 -3.38
CA PHE A 81 -19.35 -2.38 -3.84
C PHE A 81 -20.17 -1.34 -3.05
N GLN A 82 -21.22 -0.82 -3.69
CA GLN A 82 -21.98 0.36 -3.23
C GLN A 82 -22.39 0.33 -1.74
N PRO A 83 -22.91 -0.78 -1.17
CA PRO A 83 -23.22 -0.85 0.26
C PRO A 83 -22.09 -0.49 1.23
N LEU A 84 -20.81 -0.68 0.86
CA LEU A 84 -19.67 -0.36 1.73
C LEU A 84 -19.39 1.15 1.82
N VAL A 85 -19.86 1.92 0.85
CA VAL A 85 -19.65 3.37 0.73
C VAL A 85 -20.95 4.16 0.88
N ALA A 86 -22.07 3.49 1.17
CA ALA A 86 -23.37 4.15 1.29
C ALA A 86 -23.43 5.14 2.47
N ASP A 87 -22.88 4.74 3.62
CA ASP A 87 -23.00 5.48 4.89
C ASP A 87 -21.70 5.56 5.70
N ARG A 88 -20.57 5.18 5.10
CA ARG A 88 -19.24 5.21 5.71
C ARG A 88 -18.22 5.57 4.66
N ASP A 89 -17.19 6.30 5.06
CA ASP A 89 -16.01 6.39 4.24
C ASP A 89 -15.33 5.03 4.14
N PHE A 90 -14.74 4.76 3.00
CA PHE A 90 -13.98 3.55 2.74
C PHE A 90 -12.53 3.92 2.49
N VAL A 91 -11.61 3.39 3.29
CA VAL A 91 -10.21 3.78 3.30
C VAL A 91 -9.34 2.58 2.93
N MET A 92 -8.50 2.78 1.92
CA MET A 92 -7.46 1.86 1.50
C MET A 92 -6.12 2.49 1.84
N VAL A 93 -5.37 1.86 2.74
CA VAL A 93 -4.03 2.33 3.11
C VAL A 93 -3.02 1.41 2.45
N GLY A 94 -2.08 2.00 1.73
CA GLY A 94 -0.98 1.31 1.08
C GLY A 94 -0.07 0.59 2.06
N TYR A 95 0.51 -0.53 1.63
CA TYR A 95 1.49 -1.24 2.44
C TYR A 95 2.90 -0.69 2.26
N ARG A 96 3.65 -0.65 3.37
CA ARG A 96 5.09 -0.37 3.37
C ARG A 96 5.82 -1.34 2.45
N GLY A 97 6.74 -0.81 1.65
CA GLY A 97 7.52 -1.52 0.66
C GLY A 97 6.76 -1.83 -0.64
N ILE A 98 5.52 -1.37 -0.78
CA ILE A 98 4.69 -1.59 -1.99
C ILE A 98 4.06 -0.30 -2.47
N ASP A 99 3.31 0.38 -1.60
CA ASP A 99 2.49 1.55 -1.90
C ASP A 99 3.01 2.79 -1.13
N ASP A 100 4.31 3.03 -1.22
CA ASP A 100 4.97 4.13 -0.53
C ASP A 100 6.02 4.82 -1.39
N SER A 101 6.66 5.84 -0.82
CA SER A 101 7.71 6.63 -1.49
C SER A 101 9.03 5.87 -1.73
N GLU A 102 9.23 4.70 -1.12
CA GLU A 102 10.45 3.89 -1.18
C GLU A 102 10.12 2.39 -1.33
N PRO A 103 9.51 1.98 -2.46
CA PRO A 103 9.02 0.61 -2.64
C PRO A 103 10.17 -0.39 -2.75
N LEU A 104 9.94 -1.61 -2.24
CA LEU A 104 10.90 -2.72 -2.29
C LEU A 104 10.85 -3.38 -3.66
N ILE A 105 11.81 -3.05 -4.52
CA ILE A 105 11.92 -3.59 -5.89
C ILE A 105 13.12 -4.51 -6.00
N CYS A 106 12.87 -5.82 -6.01
CA CYS A 106 13.89 -6.87 -6.18
C CYS A 106 13.61 -7.72 -7.43
N PHE A 107 14.14 -7.31 -8.60
CA PHE A 107 13.90 -8.05 -9.85
C PHE A 107 14.46 -9.49 -9.82
N ASN A 108 15.62 -9.69 -9.20
CA ASN A 108 16.23 -11.01 -9.05
C ASN A 108 15.34 -11.99 -8.25
N VAL A 109 14.59 -11.50 -7.26
CA VAL A 109 13.62 -12.30 -6.50
C VAL A 109 12.44 -12.72 -7.38
N GLN A 110 11.94 -11.80 -8.23
CA GLN A 110 10.86 -12.13 -9.17
C GLN A 110 11.29 -13.20 -10.17
N GLU A 111 12.51 -13.09 -10.71
CA GLU A 111 13.09 -14.09 -11.61
C GLU A 111 13.28 -15.45 -10.93
N ALA A 112 13.76 -15.46 -9.69
CA ALA A 112 13.93 -16.68 -8.90
C ALA A 112 12.59 -17.38 -8.62
N MET A 113 11.49 -16.63 -8.48
CA MET A 113 10.14 -17.20 -8.30
C MET A 113 9.53 -17.73 -9.61
N ALA A 114 9.75 -17.06 -10.74
CA ALA A 114 9.08 -17.38 -12.00
C ALA A 114 9.57 -18.67 -12.69
N GLY A 115 10.78 -19.13 -12.38
CA GLY A 115 11.47 -20.19 -13.14
C GLY A 115 11.25 -21.63 -12.69
N GLU A 116 10.55 -21.90 -11.59
CA GLU A 116 10.56 -23.21 -10.94
C GLU A 116 9.18 -23.89 -10.89
N LYS A 117 9.13 -25.17 -11.29
CA LYS A 117 7.89 -25.97 -11.28
C LYS A 117 7.48 -26.41 -9.88
N ASP A 118 8.46 -26.57 -8.98
CA ASP A 118 8.23 -26.87 -7.56
C ASP A 118 8.53 -25.61 -6.75
N ALA A 119 7.50 -24.78 -6.56
CA ALA A 119 7.63 -23.49 -5.88
C ALA A 119 8.15 -23.61 -4.43
N LEU A 120 8.00 -24.77 -3.80
CA LEU A 120 8.39 -25.01 -2.40
C LEU A 120 9.58 -25.98 -2.27
N GLY A 121 10.11 -26.45 -3.38
CA GLY A 121 11.23 -27.36 -3.45
C GLY A 121 12.51 -26.76 -2.87
N GLN A 122 13.41 -27.63 -2.41
CA GLN A 122 14.68 -27.23 -1.78
C GLN A 122 15.50 -26.30 -2.69
N ARG A 123 15.52 -26.58 -4.00
CA ARG A 123 16.24 -25.76 -4.99
C ARG A 123 15.66 -24.36 -5.10
N THR A 124 14.34 -24.24 -5.23
CA THR A 124 13.63 -22.96 -5.33
C THR A 124 13.84 -22.13 -4.08
N ARG A 125 13.74 -22.76 -2.90
CA ARG A 125 14.02 -22.11 -1.62
C ARG A 125 15.45 -21.59 -1.50
N ALA A 126 16.44 -22.35 -1.96
CA ALA A 126 17.84 -21.92 -1.98
C ALA A 126 18.05 -20.71 -2.91
N LYS A 127 17.53 -20.78 -4.15
CA LYS A 127 17.58 -19.66 -5.09
C LYS A 127 16.91 -18.40 -4.55
N LEU A 128 15.74 -18.56 -3.93
CA LEU A 128 15.04 -17.43 -3.31
C LEU A 128 15.82 -16.85 -2.15
N ALA A 129 16.42 -17.68 -1.29
CA ALA A 129 17.26 -17.22 -0.20
C ALA A 129 18.44 -16.39 -0.72
N ASP A 130 19.15 -16.87 -1.74
CA ASP A 130 20.25 -16.14 -2.37
C ASP A 130 19.78 -14.80 -2.96
N ALA A 131 18.69 -14.81 -3.73
CA ALA A 131 18.13 -13.60 -4.34
C ALA A 131 17.67 -12.57 -3.30
N PHE A 132 17.02 -13.01 -2.22
CA PHE A 132 16.62 -12.13 -1.12
C PHE A 132 17.84 -11.57 -0.37
N SER A 133 18.88 -12.37 -0.12
CA SER A 133 20.12 -11.90 0.50
C SER A 133 20.85 -10.87 -0.37
N GLU A 134 20.91 -11.08 -1.68
CA GLU A 134 21.46 -10.10 -2.62
C GLU A 134 20.67 -8.80 -2.64
N CYS A 135 19.33 -8.88 -2.68
CA CYS A 135 18.49 -7.68 -2.69
C CYS A 135 18.58 -6.91 -1.37
N ALA A 136 18.61 -7.61 -0.23
CA ALA A 136 18.77 -6.99 1.08
C ALA A 136 20.09 -6.23 1.23
N GLY A 137 21.14 -6.60 0.49
CA GLY A 137 22.40 -5.86 0.46
C GLY A 137 22.35 -4.56 -0.35
N GLN A 138 21.24 -4.27 -1.04
CA GLN A 138 21.04 -3.09 -1.88
C GLN A 138 20.07 -2.06 -1.26
N LEU A 139 19.45 -2.40 -0.12
CA LEU A 139 18.52 -1.57 0.66
C LEU A 139 19.26 -0.91 1.83
#